data_AF-A0A3A8LKH8-F1
#
_entry.id   AF-A0A3A8LKH8-F1
#
_cell.length_a   1.000
_cell.length_b   1.000
_cell.length_c   1.000
_cell.angle_alpha   90.00
_cell.angle_beta   90.00
_cell.angle_gamma   90.00
#
_symmetry.space_group_name_H-M   'P 1'
#
loop_
_entity.id
_entity.type
_entity.pdbx_description
1 polymer ?
#
loop_
_entity_poly.entity_id
_entity_poly.type
_entity_poly.pdbx_seq_one_letter_code
_entity_poly.pdbx_strand_id
1 'polypeptide(L)'
;MSPPDRAPLPLLSSPAVLRGLGAGVGLLLAVGSAVMGGAPGLGERALYDFAVSRLLPPLPTTADLVLVEVDDRAIAALGERWPLSRATWARAFQALAAQRPSAVVVDILFDQPESRDALDLGEDVLERLHTSGLAQLPEGSKLVSELEARLHAQDGDARLAETFSGLGKVVLGSMALTDEGGAVPGEGDTLAPVALPAEGLRLKAKGLTTNLAPLRMTAWSSGTLNVLVDADGVIRRYPYAVEVGGRAWPSLALATALRLWPERSEALLRVAATDDGAPLMRLPSPDWLPRVSLADVLLAGPSSVGLDLALRDKAVFVGVTATGLHGQSTLPGQLAVPGVEIHAFAMDNLRSGRVLRSTGRAALTGVVETAVVLALLLWRRGRARTMGAVVGQAALLLVAHTAFGGWLLADIGWVVPLLPGVVGLALVTLAEAVARTEDLQRQRGALKRLFGRFPSEAAVPPPGGPKAAEGEESSRSVPGDSRR
;
A
#
# COMPACT_ATOMS: atom_id res chain seq x y z
N MET A 1 -55.57 9.89 -29.73
CA MET A 1 -54.90 10.30 -28.48
C MET A 1 -53.41 10.39 -28.75
N SER A 2 -52.93 11.60 -29.05
CA SER A 2 -51.50 11.89 -29.14
C SER A 2 -50.92 11.95 -27.73
N PRO A 3 -49.71 11.42 -27.46
CA PRO A 3 -49.10 11.54 -26.14
C PRO A 3 -48.74 13.01 -25.86
N PRO A 4 -48.78 13.44 -24.59
CA PRO A 4 -48.50 14.83 -24.23
C PRO A 4 -47.01 15.15 -24.41
N ASP A 5 -46.73 16.30 -25.00
CA ASP A 5 -45.41 16.94 -25.03
C ASP A 5 -44.92 17.15 -23.59
N ARG A 6 -44.00 16.29 -23.14
CA ARG A 6 -43.22 16.58 -21.93
C ARG A 6 -42.21 17.66 -22.28
N ALA A 7 -42.50 18.90 -21.88
CA ALA A 7 -41.53 19.98 -21.91
C ALA A 7 -40.25 19.57 -21.16
N PRO A 8 -39.05 19.69 -21.75
CA PRO A 8 -37.81 19.40 -21.06
C PRO A 8 -37.61 20.41 -19.92
N LEU A 9 -37.19 19.92 -18.74
CA LEU A 9 -36.91 20.73 -17.55
C LEU A 9 -35.93 21.89 -17.91
N PRO A 10 -36.32 23.17 -17.76
CA PRO A 10 -35.62 24.30 -18.36
C PRO A 10 -34.29 24.70 -17.69
N LEU A 11 -33.95 24.13 -16.53
CA LEU A 11 -32.73 24.50 -15.77
C LEU A 11 -31.48 23.72 -16.17
N LEU A 12 -31.61 22.55 -16.81
CA LEU A 12 -30.49 21.68 -17.19
C LEU A 12 -30.03 21.84 -18.65
N SER A 13 -30.65 22.75 -19.41
CA SER A 13 -30.42 22.91 -20.86
C SER A 13 -29.42 24.00 -21.22
N SER A 14 -28.87 24.74 -20.26
CA SER A 14 -27.84 25.75 -20.54
C SER A 14 -26.45 25.11 -20.62
N PRO A 15 -25.73 25.26 -21.75
CA PRO A 15 -24.33 24.84 -21.88
C PRO A 15 -23.40 25.32 -20.77
N ALA A 16 -23.65 26.52 -20.22
CA ALA A 16 -22.86 27.06 -19.12
C ALA A 16 -23.07 26.26 -17.82
N VAL A 17 -24.30 25.82 -17.56
CA VAL A 17 -24.65 25.00 -16.39
C VAL A 17 -24.01 23.62 -16.51
N LEU A 18 -24.09 22.96 -17.67
CA LEU A 18 -23.47 21.64 -17.88
C LEU A 18 -21.95 21.65 -17.67
N ARG A 19 -21.27 22.71 -18.14
CA ARG A 19 -19.82 22.89 -17.93
C ARG A 19 -19.48 23.13 -16.46
N GLY A 20 -20.26 23.98 -15.79
CA GLY A 20 -20.12 24.23 -14.35
C GLY A 20 -20.31 22.96 -13.53
N LEU A 21 -21.30 22.13 -13.89
CA LEU A 21 -21.53 20.83 -13.26
C LEU A 21 -20.36 19.87 -13.49
N GLY A 22 -19.84 19.76 -14.71
CA GLY A 22 -18.69 18.90 -15.01
C GLY A 22 -17.44 19.28 -14.20
N ALA A 23 -17.11 20.58 -14.14
CA ALA A 23 -16.02 21.07 -13.33
C ALA A 23 -16.29 20.90 -11.82
N GLY A 24 -17.54 21.11 -11.39
CA GLY A 24 -17.98 20.89 -10.02
C GLY A 24 -17.80 19.44 -9.59
N VAL A 25 -18.14 18.46 -10.44
CA VAL A 25 -17.92 17.03 -10.16
C VAL A 25 -16.44 16.72 -9.98
N GLY A 26 -15.57 17.20 -10.88
CA GLY A 26 -14.12 17.02 -10.73
C GLY A 26 -13.58 17.60 -9.42
N LEU A 27 -13.99 18.82 -9.07
CA LEU A 27 -13.56 19.45 -7.81
C LEU A 27 -14.11 18.73 -6.58
N LEU A 28 -15.37 18.28 -6.60
CA LEU A 28 -15.98 17.52 -5.51
C LEU A 28 -15.25 16.19 -5.29
N LEU A 29 -14.86 15.49 -6.36
CA LEU A 29 -14.05 14.27 -6.25
C LEU A 29 -12.67 14.56 -5.64
N ALA A 30 -12.02 15.67 -6.01
CA ALA A 30 -10.73 16.05 -5.44
C ALA A 30 -10.85 16.37 -3.94
N VAL A 31 -11.87 17.15 -3.55
CA VAL A 31 -12.13 17.46 -2.13
C VAL A 31 -12.49 16.19 -1.35
N GLY A 32 -13.32 15.32 -1.92
CA GLY A 32 -13.66 14.03 -1.32
C GLY A 32 -12.42 13.16 -1.08
N SER A 33 -11.53 13.05 -2.08
CA SER A 33 -10.25 12.37 -1.93
C SER A 33 -9.40 12.98 -0.83
N ALA A 34 -9.30 14.30 -0.75
CA ALA A 34 -8.54 14.98 0.29
C ALA A 34 -9.08 14.73 1.71
N VAL A 35 -10.41 14.76 1.88
CA VAL A 35 -11.07 14.52 3.17
C VAL A 35 -10.96 13.07 3.62
N MET A 36 -11.00 12.11 2.69
CA MET A 36 -10.89 10.67 2.99
C MET A 36 -9.44 10.18 3.23
N GLY A 37 -8.48 11.10 3.41
CA GLY A 37 -7.09 10.75 3.67
C GLY A 37 -6.21 10.68 2.42
N GLY A 38 -6.56 11.40 1.36
CA GLY A 38 -5.75 11.55 0.15
C GLY A 38 -5.79 10.35 -0.79
N ALA A 39 -4.86 10.35 -1.75
CA ALA A 39 -4.66 9.24 -2.68
C ALA A 39 -3.82 8.11 -2.04
N PRO A 40 -3.91 6.86 -2.53
CA PRO A 40 -4.81 6.37 -3.57
C PRO A 40 -6.20 6.01 -3.02
N GLY A 41 -7.23 6.68 -3.56
CA GLY A 41 -8.63 6.29 -3.37
C GLY A 41 -9.08 5.20 -4.36
N LEU A 42 -10.38 4.87 -4.35
CA LEU A 42 -10.96 3.96 -5.35
C LEU A 42 -10.72 4.48 -6.77
N GLY A 43 -10.23 3.63 -7.67
CA GLY A 43 -9.83 3.97 -9.04
C GLY A 43 -8.41 4.54 -9.17
N GLU A 44 -7.89 5.25 -8.17
CA GLU A 44 -6.51 5.79 -8.18
C GLU A 44 -5.47 4.70 -7.89
N ARG A 45 -5.85 3.64 -7.16
CA ARG A 45 -4.96 2.55 -6.74
C ARG A 45 -4.19 1.92 -7.91
N ALA A 46 -4.85 1.61 -9.01
CA ALA A 46 -4.19 1.01 -10.17
C ALA A 46 -3.18 1.95 -10.82
N LEU A 47 -3.49 3.25 -10.87
CA LEU A 47 -2.59 4.27 -11.42
C LEU A 47 -1.40 4.52 -10.50
N TYR A 48 -1.65 4.58 -9.19
CA TYR A 48 -0.61 4.62 -8.17
C TYR A 48 0.32 3.42 -8.27
N ASP A 49 -0.25 2.20 -8.28
CA ASP A 49 0.52 0.95 -8.35
C ASP A 49 1.37 0.89 -9.61
N PHE A 50 0.81 1.29 -10.75
CA PHE A 50 1.55 1.41 -12.00
C PHE A 50 2.71 2.42 -11.88
N ALA A 51 2.45 3.60 -11.34
CA ALA A 51 3.46 4.63 -11.20
C ALA A 51 4.61 4.21 -10.27
N VAL A 52 4.30 3.68 -9.09
CA VAL A 52 5.35 3.30 -8.12
C VAL A 52 6.11 2.04 -8.53
N SER A 53 5.49 1.12 -9.26
CA SER A 53 6.17 -0.11 -9.70
C SER A 53 6.92 0.02 -11.02
N ARG A 54 6.56 0.97 -11.90
CA ARG A 54 7.12 1.07 -13.25
C ARG A 54 7.78 2.42 -13.58
N LEU A 55 7.34 3.52 -12.99
CA LEU A 55 7.77 4.86 -13.39
C LEU A 55 8.78 5.47 -12.42
N LEU A 56 8.68 5.16 -11.13
CA LEU A 56 9.62 5.67 -10.14
C LEU A 56 11.02 5.06 -10.36
N PRO A 57 12.09 5.86 -10.21
CA PRO A 57 13.44 5.33 -10.26
C PRO A 57 13.65 4.35 -9.08
N PRO A 58 14.37 3.23 -9.33
CA PRO A 58 14.62 2.23 -8.31
C PRO A 58 15.38 2.83 -7.14
N LEU A 59 15.08 2.34 -5.93
CA LEU A 59 15.86 2.68 -4.77
C LEU A 59 17.26 2.06 -4.86
N PRO A 60 18.30 2.74 -4.35
CA PRO A 60 19.62 2.14 -4.23
C PRO A 60 19.55 0.93 -3.29
N THR A 61 20.32 -0.11 -3.60
CA THR A 61 20.46 -1.25 -2.70
C THR A 61 21.13 -0.81 -1.41
N THR A 62 20.73 -1.45 -0.32
CA THR A 62 21.16 -1.11 1.01
C THR A 62 22.18 -2.13 1.51
N ALA A 63 23.40 -1.68 1.81
CA ALA A 63 24.48 -2.59 2.21
C ALA A 63 24.49 -2.94 3.70
N ASP A 64 23.70 -2.25 4.54
CA ASP A 64 23.71 -2.39 6.01
C ASP A 64 22.48 -3.11 6.58
N LEU A 65 21.59 -3.60 5.72
CA LEU A 65 20.46 -4.46 6.07
C LEU A 65 20.66 -5.83 5.44
N VAL A 66 20.29 -6.89 6.16
CA VAL A 66 20.37 -8.28 5.68
C VAL A 66 19.23 -9.08 6.27
N LEU A 67 18.65 -9.97 5.46
CA LEU A 67 17.65 -10.93 5.89
C LEU A 67 18.31 -12.28 6.15
N VAL A 68 18.21 -12.76 7.39
CA VAL A 68 18.45 -14.15 7.75
C VAL A 68 17.11 -14.90 7.70
N GLU A 69 16.95 -15.77 6.73
CA GLU A 69 15.68 -16.40 6.43
C GLU A 69 15.58 -17.85 6.91
N VAL A 70 14.44 -18.20 7.50
CA VAL A 70 14.03 -19.60 7.67
C VAL A 70 13.38 -20.04 6.36
N ASP A 71 14.21 -20.44 5.41
CA ASP A 71 13.81 -20.93 4.09
C ASP A 71 13.60 -22.45 4.08
N ASP A 72 13.12 -22.98 2.96
CA ASP A 72 12.90 -24.43 2.80
C ASP A 72 14.22 -25.22 2.99
N ARG A 73 15.36 -24.62 2.64
CA ARG A 73 16.68 -25.21 2.87
C ARG A 73 17.03 -25.29 4.35
N ALA A 74 16.72 -24.26 5.14
CA ALA A 74 16.91 -24.27 6.59
C ALA A 74 16.07 -25.37 7.26
N ILE A 75 14.79 -25.47 6.92
CA ILE A 75 13.91 -26.52 7.43
C ILE A 75 14.45 -27.91 7.08
N ALA A 76 14.84 -28.12 5.82
CA ALA A 76 15.37 -29.40 5.36
C ALA A 76 16.71 -29.77 6.02
N ALA A 77 17.62 -28.81 6.18
CA ALA A 77 18.95 -29.04 6.78
C ALA A 77 18.87 -29.33 8.28
N LEU A 78 17.91 -28.73 8.99
CA LEU A 78 17.73 -28.93 10.42
C LEU A 78 16.98 -30.24 10.73
N GLY A 79 16.15 -30.73 9.78
CA GLY A 79 15.29 -31.88 10.03
C GLY A 79 14.18 -31.61 11.07
N GLU A 80 13.95 -30.34 11.40
CA GLU A 80 12.93 -29.88 12.34
C GLU A 80 11.68 -29.42 11.60
N ARG A 81 10.51 -29.62 12.22
CA ARG A 81 9.25 -29.04 11.72
C ARG A 81 9.08 -27.64 12.27
N TRP A 82 8.34 -26.81 11.54
CA TRP A 82 7.88 -25.53 12.08
C TRP A 82 6.78 -25.75 13.13
N PRO A 83 6.75 -24.97 14.22
CA PRO A 83 7.75 -23.98 14.65
C PRO A 83 9.07 -24.61 15.13
N LEU A 84 10.21 -23.96 14.84
CA LEU A 84 11.51 -24.42 15.32
C LEU A 84 11.58 -24.40 16.86
N SER A 85 12.34 -25.34 17.42
CA SER A 85 12.56 -25.44 18.87
C SER A 85 13.30 -24.21 19.43
N ARG A 86 13.07 -23.88 20.70
CA ARG A 86 13.77 -22.75 21.36
C ARG A 86 15.25 -23.05 21.51
N ALA A 87 15.60 -24.33 21.66
CA ALA A 87 16.99 -24.77 21.61
C ALA A 87 17.67 -24.44 20.27
N THR A 88 16.96 -24.59 19.15
CA THR A 88 17.48 -24.23 17.82
C THR A 88 17.55 -22.72 17.62
N TRP A 89 16.56 -21.97 18.11
CA TRP A 89 16.67 -20.50 18.15
C TRP A 89 17.86 -20.05 19.00
N ALA A 90 18.07 -20.59 20.19
CA ALA A 90 19.20 -20.22 21.06
C ALA A 90 20.54 -20.43 20.33
N ARG A 91 20.72 -21.58 19.65
CA ARG A 91 21.91 -21.82 18.81
C ARG A 91 22.04 -20.82 17.67
N ALA A 92 20.94 -20.49 16.98
CA ALA A 92 20.94 -19.53 15.88
C ALA A 92 21.36 -18.13 16.36
N PHE A 93 20.77 -17.64 17.44
CA PHE A 93 21.11 -16.32 18.00
C PHE A 93 22.53 -16.28 18.56
N GLN A 94 23.03 -17.38 19.12
CA GLN A 94 24.43 -17.50 19.54
C GLN A 94 25.39 -17.42 18.33
N ALA A 95 25.05 -18.08 17.22
CA ALA A 95 25.82 -18.01 15.98
C ALA A 95 25.77 -16.61 15.35
N LEU A 96 24.61 -15.95 15.38
CA LEU A 96 24.46 -14.55 14.95
C LEU A 96 25.30 -13.61 15.83
N ALA A 97 25.29 -13.81 17.15
CA ALA A 97 26.08 -13.01 18.09
C ALA A 97 27.58 -13.05 17.78
N ALA A 98 28.10 -14.22 17.37
CA ALA A 98 29.49 -14.38 16.97
C ALA A 98 29.88 -13.48 15.77
N GLN A 99 28.93 -13.13 14.91
CA GLN A 99 29.16 -12.26 13.74
C GLN A 99 29.10 -10.77 14.07
N ARG A 100 28.72 -10.38 15.29
CA ARG A 100 28.63 -9.00 15.78
C ARG A 100 27.75 -8.09 14.90
N PRO A 101 26.45 -8.40 14.75
CA PRO A 101 25.51 -7.51 14.08
C PRO A 101 25.30 -6.20 14.87
N SER A 102 24.80 -5.17 14.18
CA SER A 102 24.42 -3.91 14.84
C SER A 102 23.06 -4.02 15.54
N ALA A 103 22.17 -4.88 15.04
CA ALA A 103 20.93 -5.32 15.69
C ALA A 103 20.48 -6.67 15.12
N VAL A 104 19.70 -7.44 15.89
CA VAL A 104 18.96 -8.60 15.38
C VAL A 104 17.48 -8.37 15.60
N VAL A 105 16.74 -8.21 14.51
CA VAL A 105 15.33 -7.83 14.47
C VAL A 105 14.49 -9.04 14.12
N VAL A 106 13.54 -9.41 14.97
CA VAL A 106 12.89 -10.72 14.92
C VAL A 106 11.41 -10.57 14.54
N ASP A 107 11.05 -11.04 13.35
CA ASP A 107 9.67 -11.11 12.84
C ASP A 107 9.01 -12.45 13.22
N ILE A 108 9.13 -12.82 14.49
CA ILE A 108 8.60 -14.06 15.07
C ILE A 108 8.12 -13.72 16.48
N LEU A 109 6.91 -14.19 16.81
CA LEU A 109 6.31 -14.00 18.12
C LEU A 109 6.44 -15.29 18.94
N PHE A 110 7.09 -15.18 20.10
CA PHE A 110 7.21 -16.23 21.10
C PHE A 110 6.25 -15.96 22.25
N ASP A 111 4.94 -16.10 22.03
CA ASP A 111 3.88 -15.80 23.00
C ASP A 111 3.38 -17.02 23.79
N GLN A 112 3.80 -18.23 23.39
CA GLN A 112 3.49 -19.48 24.07
C GLN A 112 4.78 -20.17 24.55
N PRO A 113 4.77 -20.74 25.77
CA PRO A 113 5.89 -21.53 26.28
C PRO A 113 6.12 -22.76 25.40
N GLU A 114 7.38 -23.20 25.31
CA GLU A 114 7.70 -24.50 24.71
C GLU A 114 7.12 -25.64 25.56
N SER A 115 6.97 -26.85 24.98
CA SER A 115 6.51 -28.01 25.75
C SER A 115 7.41 -28.22 26.98
N ARG A 116 6.78 -28.34 28.15
CA ARG A 116 7.44 -28.57 29.43
C ARG A 116 7.36 -30.02 29.89
N ASP A 117 6.85 -30.96 29.08
CA ASP A 117 6.59 -32.34 29.52
C ASP A 117 7.82 -33.01 30.14
N ALA A 118 9.00 -32.81 29.54
CA ALA A 118 10.27 -33.34 30.07
C ALA A 118 10.76 -32.58 31.31
N LEU A 119 10.50 -31.27 31.39
CA LEU A 119 10.85 -30.44 32.54
C LEU A 119 10.00 -30.81 33.74
N ASP A 120 8.69 -30.85 33.57
CA ASP A 120 7.71 -31.17 34.61
C ASP A 120 7.96 -32.59 35.17
N LEU A 121 8.28 -33.56 34.30
CA LEU A 121 8.65 -34.91 34.74
C LEU A 121 9.93 -34.92 35.57
N GLY A 122 10.98 -34.21 35.14
CA GLY A 122 12.22 -34.18 35.89
C GLY A 122 12.12 -33.38 37.19
N GLU A 123 11.29 -32.33 37.22
CA GLU A 123 10.96 -31.58 38.44
C GLU A 123 10.22 -32.49 39.46
N ASP A 124 9.26 -33.33 39.02
CA ASP A 124 8.62 -34.34 39.90
C ASP A 124 9.65 -35.37 40.43
N VAL A 125 10.60 -35.81 39.58
CA VAL A 125 11.67 -36.70 40.01
C VAL A 125 12.57 -36.03 41.05
N LEU A 126 12.95 -34.77 40.85
CA LEU A 126 13.73 -33.99 41.81
C LEU A 126 12.97 -33.83 43.13
N GLU A 127 11.68 -33.51 43.09
CA GLU A 127 10.84 -33.38 44.28
C GLU A 127 10.77 -34.69 45.06
N ARG A 128 10.61 -35.83 44.37
CA ARG A 128 10.63 -37.16 45.02
C ARG A 128 11.98 -37.53 45.60
N LEU A 129 13.09 -37.19 44.93
CA LEU A 129 14.44 -37.40 45.44
C LEU A 129 14.69 -36.59 46.73
N HIS A 130 14.20 -35.35 46.77
CA HIS A 130 14.27 -34.52 47.98
C HIS A 130 13.38 -35.08 49.11
N THR A 131 12.12 -35.40 48.81
CA THR A 131 11.13 -35.84 49.81
C THR A 131 11.44 -37.22 50.39
N SER A 132 12.04 -38.11 49.60
CA SER A 132 12.48 -39.44 50.06
C SER A 132 13.73 -39.42 50.94
N GLY A 133 14.43 -38.27 51.03
CA GLY A 133 15.72 -38.16 51.70
C GLY A 133 16.91 -38.71 50.90
N LEU A 134 16.68 -39.28 49.70
CA LEU A 134 17.74 -39.79 48.83
C LEU A 134 18.71 -38.68 48.40
N ALA A 135 18.20 -37.46 48.21
CA ALA A 135 19.04 -36.29 47.87
C ALA A 135 20.10 -35.96 48.94
N GLN A 136 19.91 -36.37 50.19
CA GLN A 136 20.88 -36.15 51.28
C GLN A 136 22.04 -37.17 51.26
N LEU A 137 21.91 -38.25 50.48
CA LEU A 137 22.99 -39.23 50.32
C LEU A 137 24.04 -38.69 49.32
N PRO A 138 25.33 -39.07 49.45
CA PRO A 138 26.38 -38.62 48.54
C PRO A 138 26.12 -38.97 47.06
N GLU A 139 25.45 -40.09 46.80
CA GLU A 139 25.10 -40.55 45.45
C GLU A 139 23.85 -39.83 44.92
N GLY A 140 22.86 -39.60 45.78
CA GLY A 140 21.63 -38.91 45.41
C GLY A 140 21.84 -37.42 45.17
N SER A 141 22.70 -36.74 45.95
CA SER A 141 23.08 -35.35 45.72
C SER A 141 23.79 -35.14 44.37
N LYS A 142 24.65 -36.09 43.95
CA LYS A 142 25.25 -36.08 42.61
C LYS A 142 24.19 -36.25 41.52
N LEU A 143 23.25 -37.18 41.71
CA LEU A 143 22.17 -37.40 40.75
C LEU A 143 21.26 -36.17 40.63
N VAL A 144 20.93 -35.52 41.75
CA VAL A 144 20.19 -34.25 41.78
C VAL A 144 20.93 -33.19 40.97
N SER A 145 22.22 -32.98 41.25
CA SER A 145 23.04 -31.98 40.53
C SER A 145 23.10 -32.27 39.02
N GLU A 146 23.22 -33.54 38.63
CA GLU A 146 23.22 -33.94 37.22
C GLU A 146 21.86 -33.75 36.55
N LEU A 147 20.77 -34.09 37.25
CA LEU A 147 19.42 -33.94 36.74
C LEU A 147 19.05 -32.45 36.60
N GLU A 148 19.38 -31.61 37.58
CA GLU A 148 19.22 -30.15 37.51
C GLU A 148 19.98 -29.58 36.31
N ALA A 149 21.23 -29.99 36.10
CA ALA A 149 22.02 -29.53 34.95
C ALA A 149 21.40 -29.96 33.61
N ARG A 150 20.86 -31.19 33.52
CA ARG A 150 20.16 -31.69 32.32
C ARG A 150 18.84 -30.97 32.09
N LEU A 151 18.07 -30.71 33.14
CA LEU A 151 16.81 -29.96 33.07
C LEU A 151 17.05 -28.54 32.58
N HIS A 152 18.04 -27.86 33.16
CA HIS A 152 18.43 -26.53 32.70
C HIS A 152 18.88 -26.52 31.24
N ALA A 153 19.60 -27.56 30.78
CA ALA A 153 19.98 -27.70 29.37
C ALA A 153 18.78 -27.94 28.43
N GLN A 154 17.68 -28.49 28.94
CA GLN A 154 16.44 -28.74 28.20
C GLN A 154 15.43 -27.58 28.25
N ASP A 155 15.61 -26.61 29.17
CA ASP A 155 14.76 -25.42 29.24
C ASP A 155 15.08 -24.47 28.08
N GLY A 156 14.38 -24.67 26.96
CA GLY A 156 14.58 -23.91 25.74
C GLY A 156 14.30 -22.42 25.91
N ASP A 157 13.23 -22.04 26.62
CA ASP A 157 12.84 -20.64 26.82
C ASP A 157 13.88 -19.91 27.70
N ALA A 158 14.37 -20.55 28.77
CA ALA A 158 15.44 -19.98 29.59
C ALA A 158 16.74 -19.80 28.82
N ARG A 159 17.15 -20.80 28.02
CA ARG A 159 18.36 -20.72 27.19
C ARG A 159 18.27 -19.66 26.10
N LEU A 160 17.10 -19.49 25.51
CA LEU A 160 16.87 -18.43 24.53
C LEU A 160 16.95 -17.05 25.19
N ALA A 161 16.36 -16.88 26.39
CA ALA A 161 16.47 -15.65 27.17
C ALA A 161 17.93 -15.31 27.55
N GLU A 162 18.71 -16.31 27.98
CA GLU A 162 20.14 -16.14 28.27
C GLU A 162 20.91 -15.68 27.01
N THR A 163 20.60 -16.27 25.86
CA THR A 163 21.21 -15.89 24.58
C THR A 163 20.87 -14.45 24.19
N PHE A 164 19.60 -14.03 24.37
CA PHE A 164 19.19 -12.65 24.12
C PHE A 164 19.91 -11.66 25.03
N SER A 165 20.03 -11.99 26.33
CA SER A 165 20.77 -11.21 27.31
C SER A 165 22.24 -11.04 26.91
N GLY A 166 22.89 -12.14 26.49
CA GLY A 166 24.29 -12.12 26.04
C GLY A 166 24.52 -11.30 24.76
N LEU A 167 23.57 -11.30 23.82
CA LEU A 167 23.64 -10.52 22.59
C LEU A 167 23.32 -9.03 22.83
N GLY A 168 22.36 -8.71 23.69
CA GLY A 168 22.01 -7.35 24.13
C GLY A 168 21.45 -6.41 23.05
N LYS A 169 21.21 -6.91 21.84
CA LYS A 169 20.81 -6.13 20.65
C LYS A 169 19.63 -6.75 19.89
N VAL A 170 18.81 -7.54 20.58
CA VAL A 170 17.65 -8.22 20.00
C VAL A 170 16.43 -7.31 20.06
N VAL A 171 15.77 -7.08 18.93
CA VAL A 171 14.50 -6.37 18.85
C VAL A 171 13.39 -7.37 18.52
N LEU A 172 12.42 -7.50 19.41
CA LEU A 172 11.36 -8.51 19.27
C LEU A 172 10.10 -7.94 18.63
N GLY A 173 9.43 -8.77 17.82
CA GLY A 173 8.10 -8.52 17.32
C GLY A 173 7.03 -8.69 18.39
N SER A 174 6.01 -7.83 18.36
CA SER A 174 4.76 -7.98 19.11
C SER A 174 3.58 -7.82 18.16
N MET A 175 2.40 -8.29 18.53
CA MET A 175 1.21 -8.21 17.67
C MET A 175 0.17 -7.29 18.30
N ALA A 176 -0.32 -6.30 17.55
CA ALA A 176 -1.51 -5.56 17.94
C ALA A 176 -2.76 -6.31 17.51
N LEU A 177 -3.68 -6.47 18.46
CA LEU A 177 -4.88 -7.29 18.33
C LEU A 177 -6.13 -6.43 18.13
N THR A 178 -7.02 -6.87 17.25
CA THR A 178 -8.33 -6.24 17.03
C THR A 178 -9.37 -6.66 18.06
N ASP A 179 -9.12 -7.77 18.76
CA ASP A 179 -9.94 -8.35 19.81
C ASP A 179 -9.41 -8.01 21.22
N GLU A 180 -10.24 -8.22 22.24
CA GLU A 180 -9.99 -7.78 23.62
C GLU A 180 -9.03 -8.68 24.41
N GLY A 181 -8.43 -9.68 23.78
CA GLY A 181 -7.54 -10.64 24.43
C GLY A 181 -6.12 -10.12 24.72
N GLY A 182 -5.74 -8.95 24.22
CA GLY A 182 -4.39 -8.42 24.37
C GLY A 182 -4.18 -7.62 25.67
N ALA A 183 -3.03 -7.81 26.31
CA ALA A 183 -2.63 -7.03 27.47
C ALA A 183 -1.87 -5.76 27.04
N VAL A 184 -2.01 -4.67 27.80
CA VAL A 184 -1.17 -3.49 27.60
C VAL A 184 0.11 -3.66 28.42
N PRO A 185 1.31 -3.59 27.81
CA PRO A 185 2.58 -3.62 28.52
C PRO A 185 2.63 -2.62 29.68
N GLY A 186 3.15 -3.06 30.83
CA GLY A 186 3.33 -2.22 32.01
C GLY A 186 4.51 -1.24 31.87
N GLU A 187 4.69 -0.37 32.86
CA GLU A 187 5.89 0.47 32.93
C GLU A 187 7.17 -0.38 33.10
N GLY A 188 8.25 0.02 32.44
CA GLY A 188 9.53 -0.71 32.46
C GLY A 188 9.65 -1.84 31.43
N ASP A 189 8.64 -2.03 30.59
CA ASP A 189 8.69 -2.98 29.48
C ASP A 189 9.61 -2.51 28.33
N THR A 190 10.18 -3.46 27.58
CA THR A 190 10.99 -3.20 26.38
C THR A 190 10.14 -2.75 25.19
N LEU A 191 8.84 -3.09 25.20
CA LEU A 191 7.83 -2.45 24.38
C LEU A 191 7.35 -1.19 25.10
N ALA A 192 7.81 -0.02 24.67
CA ALA A 192 7.42 1.26 25.25
C ALA A 192 6.71 2.14 24.20
N PRO A 193 5.70 2.92 24.60
CA PRO A 193 5.02 3.82 23.68
C PRO A 193 5.91 5.01 23.31
N VAL A 194 5.65 5.57 22.13
CA VAL A 194 6.37 6.69 21.55
C VAL A 194 5.54 7.98 21.61
N ALA A 195 6.22 9.12 21.54
CA ALA A 195 5.59 10.44 21.54
C ALA A 195 4.97 10.78 20.17
N LEU A 196 3.93 10.03 19.78
CA LEU A 196 3.10 10.28 18.60
C LEU A 196 1.64 10.52 19.03
N PRO A 197 0.88 11.35 18.30
CA PRO A 197 -0.52 11.62 18.59
C PRO A 197 -1.37 10.36 18.34
N ALA A 198 -1.69 9.62 19.40
CA ALA A 198 -2.33 8.32 19.33
C ALA A 198 -3.72 8.36 18.67
N GLU A 199 -4.55 9.34 19.01
CA GLU A 199 -5.93 9.47 18.50
C GLU A 199 -6.01 9.56 16.97
N GLY A 200 -4.98 10.17 16.36
CA GLY A 200 -4.89 10.38 14.92
C GLY A 200 -4.29 9.20 14.16
N LEU A 201 -3.81 8.13 14.84
CA LEU A 201 -3.18 7.02 14.14
C LEU A 201 -4.20 6.22 13.31
N ARG A 202 -3.77 5.85 12.09
CA ARG A 202 -4.59 5.10 11.14
C ARG A 202 -4.84 3.66 11.58
N LEU A 203 -3.86 3.03 12.24
CA LEU A 203 -4.02 1.69 12.82
C LEU A 203 -4.40 1.82 14.30
N LYS A 204 -5.55 1.25 14.64
CA LYS A 204 -6.09 1.20 16.02
C LYS A 204 -6.32 -0.26 16.40
N ALA A 205 -5.95 -0.61 17.61
CA ALA A 205 -6.08 -1.96 18.15
C ALA A 205 -6.60 -1.90 19.60
N LYS A 206 -7.14 -3.02 20.06
CA LYS A 206 -7.74 -3.15 21.39
C LYS A 206 -6.75 -3.64 22.44
N GLY A 207 -5.72 -4.37 22.04
CA GLY A 207 -4.69 -4.90 22.93
C GLY A 207 -3.42 -5.29 22.19
N LEU A 208 -2.42 -5.76 22.94
CA LEU A 208 -1.17 -6.27 22.40
C LEU A 208 -0.92 -7.71 22.89
N THR A 209 -0.41 -8.55 22.00
CA THR A 209 0.24 -9.81 22.36
C THR A 209 1.74 -9.60 22.29
N THR A 210 2.45 -9.97 23.36
CA THR A 210 3.89 -9.81 23.47
C THR A 210 4.56 -11.16 23.70
N ASN A 211 5.89 -11.18 23.59
CA ASN A 211 6.67 -12.37 23.88
C ASN A 211 6.60 -12.75 25.37
N LEU A 212 6.92 -14.00 25.68
CA LEU A 212 7.08 -14.50 27.05
C LEU A 212 7.95 -13.54 27.87
N ALA A 213 7.58 -13.33 29.14
CA ALA A 213 8.25 -12.37 30.00
C ALA A 213 9.78 -12.54 30.07
N PRO A 214 10.36 -13.75 30.18
CA PRO A 214 11.81 -13.94 30.17
C PRO A 214 12.50 -13.42 28.89
N LEU A 215 11.88 -13.61 27.73
CA LEU A 215 12.40 -13.14 26.44
C LEU A 215 12.22 -11.62 26.29
N ARG A 216 11.06 -11.11 26.68
CA ARG A 216 10.73 -9.69 26.61
C ARG A 216 11.64 -8.83 27.49
N MET A 217 11.97 -9.31 28.70
CA MET A 217 12.82 -8.60 29.66
C MET A 217 14.31 -8.60 29.27
N THR A 218 14.75 -9.52 28.42
CA THR A 218 16.13 -9.63 27.93
C THR A 218 16.34 -8.99 26.55
N ALA A 219 15.26 -8.61 25.87
CA ALA A 219 15.31 -7.90 24.60
C ALA A 219 15.86 -6.47 24.75
N TRP A 220 16.50 -5.97 23.69
CA TRP A 220 16.92 -4.58 23.60
C TRP A 220 15.74 -3.62 23.41
N SER A 221 14.74 -4.06 22.66
CA SER A 221 13.50 -3.31 22.39
C SER A 221 12.43 -4.25 21.84
N SER A 222 11.20 -3.75 21.71
CA SER A 222 10.12 -4.45 21.03
C SER A 222 9.29 -3.48 20.18
N GLY A 223 8.64 -4.00 19.14
CA GLY A 223 7.74 -3.23 18.27
C GLY A 223 6.73 -4.09 17.53
N THR A 224 5.66 -3.49 17.01
CA THR A 224 4.54 -4.22 16.41
C THR A 224 4.81 -4.72 14.98
N LEU A 225 4.33 -5.94 14.67
CA LEU A 225 4.47 -6.62 13.39
C LEU A 225 3.34 -6.29 12.39
N ASN A 226 2.38 -5.47 12.79
CA ASN A 226 1.20 -5.22 11.99
C ASN A 226 1.51 -4.49 10.68
N VAL A 227 0.75 -4.84 9.64
CA VAL A 227 0.75 -4.19 8.33
C VAL A 227 -0.67 -3.72 7.99
N LEU A 228 -0.79 -2.72 7.10
CA LEU A 228 -2.09 -2.24 6.62
C LEU A 228 -2.38 -2.83 5.25
N VAL A 229 -3.35 -3.73 5.19
CA VAL A 229 -3.85 -4.34 3.96
C VAL A 229 -5.03 -3.53 3.46
N ASP A 230 -4.94 -3.01 2.23
CA ASP A 230 -6.09 -2.35 1.60
C ASP A 230 -7.16 -3.37 1.21
N ALA A 231 -8.38 -2.89 0.91
CA ALA A 231 -9.53 -3.75 0.58
C ALA A 231 -9.31 -4.69 -0.64
N ASP A 232 -8.29 -4.45 -1.47
CA ASP A 232 -7.90 -5.29 -2.60
C ASP A 232 -6.75 -6.27 -2.26
N GLY A 233 -6.37 -6.39 -0.99
CA GLY A 233 -5.31 -7.30 -0.53
C GLY A 233 -3.89 -6.76 -0.72
N VAL A 234 -3.72 -5.55 -1.24
CA VAL A 234 -2.41 -4.95 -1.49
C VAL A 234 -1.98 -4.08 -0.31
N ILE A 235 -0.72 -4.19 0.11
CA ILE A 235 -0.13 -3.37 1.17
C ILE A 235 0.57 -2.17 0.50
N ARG A 236 -0.01 -0.99 0.67
CA ARG A 236 0.54 0.27 0.15
C ARG A 236 1.14 1.16 1.23
N ARG A 237 0.63 1.01 2.46
CA ARG A 237 1.00 1.81 3.63
C ARG A 237 1.65 0.95 4.70
N TYR A 238 2.58 1.54 5.42
CA TYR A 238 3.20 0.89 6.57
C TYR A 238 2.86 1.67 7.85
N PRO A 239 2.17 1.05 8.84
CA PRO A 239 1.87 1.71 10.10
C PRO A 239 3.13 1.76 10.97
N TYR A 240 3.75 2.92 11.12
CA TYR A 240 4.92 3.08 12.00
C TYR A 240 4.57 3.05 13.49
N ALA A 241 3.30 3.28 13.82
CA ALA A 241 2.76 3.10 15.16
C ALA A 241 1.31 2.64 15.13
N VAL A 242 0.87 2.03 16.23
CA VAL A 242 -0.52 1.62 16.47
C VAL A 242 -1.06 2.28 17.73
N GLU A 243 -2.31 2.72 17.68
CA GLU A 243 -3.03 3.18 18.87
C GLU A 243 -3.54 1.98 19.67
N VAL A 244 -3.14 1.87 20.94
CA VAL A 244 -3.74 0.94 21.91
C VAL A 244 -3.90 1.67 23.24
N GLY A 245 -5.13 1.73 23.75
CA GLY A 245 -5.44 2.37 25.03
C GLY A 245 -5.04 3.85 25.10
N GLY A 246 -5.22 4.59 23.99
CA GLY A 246 -4.87 6.03 23.91
C GLY A 246 -3.36 6.32 23.86
N ARG A 247 -2.51 5.30 23.70
CA ARG A 247 -1.04 5.44 23.56
C ARG A 247 -0.60 4.92 22.20
N ALA A 248 0.46 5.53 21.67
CA ALA A 248 1.06 5.15 20.39
C ALA A 248 2.20 4.14 20.61
N TRP A 249 2.07 2.93 20.09
CA TRP A 249 3.05 1.87 20.23
C TRP A 249 3.83 1.71 18.93
N PRO A 250 5.18 1.69 18.96
CA PRO A 250 5.99 1.68 17.75
C PRO A 250 5.88 0.34 17.04
N SER A 251 5.91 0.39 15.71
CA SER A 251 6.17 -0.77 14.86
C SER A 251 7.57 -1.33 15.07
N LEU A 252 7.81 -2.56 14.62
CA LEU A 252 9.12 -3.21 14.64
C LEU A 252 10.19 -2.35 13.94
N ALA A 253 9.85 -1.76 12.80
CA ALA A 253 10.74 -0.88 12.05
C ALA A 253 11.08 0.41 12.83
N LEU A 254 10.08 1.07 13.42
CA LEU A 254 10.29 2.30 14.19
C LEU A 254 11.08 2.03 15.48
N ALA A 255 10.73 0.98 16.22
CA ALA A 255 11.42 0.58 17.45
C ALA A 255 12.91 0.30 17.18
N THR A 256 13.21 -0.43 16.10
CA THR A 256 14.58 -0.71 15.68
C THR A 256 15.33 0.58 15.30
N ALA A 257 14.72 1.45 14.50
CA ALA A 257 15.36 2.69 14.06
C ALA A 257 15.68 3.64 15.23
N LEU A 258 14.80 3.75 16.23
CA LEU A 258 15.02 4.57 17.43
C LEU A 258 16.18 4.05 18.28
N ARG A 259 16.44 2.74 18.26
CA ARG A 259 17.55 2.12 18.99
C ARG A 259 18.88 2.25 18.26
N LEU A 260 18.88 2.13 16.93
CA LEU A 260 20.09 2.27 16.12
C LEU A 260 20.52 3.73 15.92
N TRP A 261 19.57 4.66 15.87
CA TRP A 261 19.84 6.09 15.63
C TRP A 261 19.15 7.00 16.66
N PRO A 262 19.47 6.86 17.96
CA PRO A 262 18.84 7.63 19.03
C PRO A 262 19.00 9.15 18.84
N GLU A 263 20.11 9.59 18.25
CA GLU A 263 20.39 10.99 17.93
C GLU A 263 19.44 11.58 16.86
N ARG A 264 18.74 10.71 16.10
CA ARG A 264 17.77 11.10 15.07
C ARG A 264 16.32 10.88 15.51
N SER A 265 16.06 10.56 16.78
CA SER A 265 14.73 10.18 17.28
C SER A 265 13.63 11.15 16.87
N GLU A 266 13.83 12.47 17.03
CA GLU A 266 12.84 13.47 16.62
C GLU A 266 12.59 13.47 15.11
N ALA A 267 13.63 13.31 14.30
CA ALA A 267 13.51 13.26 12.85
C ALA A 267 12.75 11.98 12.41
N LEU A 268 13.08 10.84 13.01
CA LEU A 268 12.41 9.56 12.77
C LEU A 268 10.93 9.64 13.15
N LEU A 269 10.60 10.20 14.33
CA LEU A 269 9.21 10.38 14.77
C LEU A 269 8.42 11.31 13.84
N ARG A 270 9.04 12.38 13.31
CA ARG A 270 8.38 13.24 12.30
C ARG A 270 8.07 12.51 11.00
N VAL A 271 8.98 11.65 10.52
CA VAL A 271 8.74 10.83 9.34
C VAL A 271 7.63 9.81 9.63
N ALA A 272 7.73 9.11 10.77
CA ALA A 272 6.74 8.14 11.22
C ALA A 272 5.34 8.73 11.36
N ALA A 273 5.20 9.98 11.80
CA ALA A 273 3.92 10.69 11.93
C ALA A 273 3.25 11.05 10.60
N THR A 274 3.93 10.87 9.46
CA THR A 274 3.36 11.22 8.14
C THR A 274 2.13 10.36 7.84
N ASP A 275 1.10 10.98 7.24
CA ASP A 275 -0.18 10.33 6.90
C ASP A 275 -0.74 9.49 8.06
N ASP A 276 -0.97 10.14 9.21
CA ASP A 276 -1.64 9.51 10.36
C ASP A 276 -0.88 8.28 10.90
N GLY A 277 0.45 8.36 10.90
CA GLY A 277 1.30 7.26 11.32
C GLY A 277 1.54 6.17 10.27
N ALA A 278 0.95 6.31 9.08
CA ALA A 278 0.92 5.27 8.06
C ALA A 278 1.12 5.82 6.62
N PRO A 279 2.31 6.34 6.31
CA PRO A 279 2.61 6.84 4.97
C PRO A 279 2.63 5.72 3.94
N LEU A 280 2.49 6.15 2.68
CA LEU A 280 2.66 5.27 1.54
C LEU A 280 4.14 4.90 1.40
N MET A 281 4.40 3.64 1.08
CA MET A 281 5.76 3.15 0.95
C MET A 281 6.35 3.42 -0.44
N ARG A 282 7.62 3.83 -0.50
CA ARG A 282 8.36 3.97 -1.77
C ARG A 282 9.09 2.68 -2.11
N LEU A 283 8.49 1.80 -2.91
CA LEU A 283 8.96 0.42 -3.07
C LEU A 283 10.41 0.31 -3.62
N PRO A 284 11.19 -0.67 -3.12
CA PRO A 284 12.49 -0.97 -3.69
C PRO A 284 12.33 -1.87 -4.93
N SER A 285 13.42 -2.16 -5.64
CA SER A 285 13.40 -3.22 -6.65
C SER A 285 13.13 -4.58 -5.99
N PRO A 286 12.62 -5.58 -6.74
CA PRO A 286 12.72 -6.97 -6.31
C PRO A 286 14.16 -7.31 -5.91
N ASP A 287 14.34 -8.20 -4.94
CA ASP A 287 15.63 -8.71 -4.46
C ASP A 287 16.61 -7.64 -3.93
N TRP A 288 16.10 -6.49 -3.47
CA TRP A 288 16.93 -5.38 -2.95
C TRP A 288 17.66 -5.70 -1.64
N LEU A 289 17.13 -6.64 -0.85
CA LEU A 289 17.63 -7.00 0.47
C LEU A 289 18.51 -8.24 0.37
N PRO A 290 19.81 -8.17 0.72
CA PRO A 290 20.68 -9.33 0.78
C PRO A 290 20.10 -10.40 1.71
N ARG A 291 20.17 -11.68 1.30
CA ARG A 291 19.59 -12.81 2.03
C ARG A 291 20.66 -13.83 2.41
N VAL A 292 20.52 -14.41 3.59
CA VAL A 292 21.33 -15.51 4.13
C VAL A 292 20.36 -16.53 4.73
N SER A 293 20.42 -17.79 4.35
CA SER A 293 19.59 -18.82 4.99
C SER A 293 20.05 -19.07 6.43
N LEU A 294 19.11 -19.33 7.34
CA LEU A 294 19.40 -19.72 8.71
C LEU A 294 20.29 -20.98 8.80
N ALA A 295 20.20 -21.88 7.82
CA ALA A 295 21.10 -23.04 7.75
C ALA A 295 22.57 -22.63 7.63
N ASP A 296 22.90 -21.61 6.84
CA ASP A 296 24.29 -21.16 6.68
C ASP A 296 24.82 -20.53 7.96
N VAL A 297 23.94 -19.88 8.74
CA VAL A 297 24.27 -19.33 10.06
C VAL A 297 24.54 -20.46 11.06
N LEU A 298 23.68 -21.48 11.11
CA LEU A 298 23.77 -22.58 12.07
C LEU A 298 24.89 -23.57 11.76
N LEU A 299 25.19 -23.80 10.48
CA LEU A 299 26.25 -24.68 10.01
C LEU A 299 27.60 -23.96 9.84
N ALA A 300 27.66 -22.67 10.19
CA ALA A 300 28.85 -21.87 10.08
C ALA A 300 30.00 -22.48 10.89
N GLY A 301 31.09 -22.82 10.20
CA GLY A 301 32.33 -23.30 10.81
C GLY A 301 33.50 -22.35 10.53
N PRO A 302 34.70 -22.67 11.01
CA PRO A 302 35.92 -21.90 10.72
C PRO A 302 36.23 -21.75 9.22
N SER A 303 35.69 -22.62 8.38
CA SER A 303 35.82 -22.62 6.92
C SER A 303 34.73 -21.85 6.18
N SER A 304 33.71 -21.32 6.87
CA SER A 304 32.63 -20.55 6.26
C SER A 304 33.12 -19.14 5.91
N VAL A 305 33.47 -18.92 4.65
CA VAL A 305 33.98 -17.64 4.15
C VAL A 305 32.83 -16.67 3.87
N GLY A 306 32.93 -15.43 4.39
CA GLY A 306 32.07 -14.31 4.01
C GLY A 306 30.79 -14.14 4.83
N LEU A 307 30.49 -15.04 5.78
CA LEU A 307 29.35 -14.86 6.69
C LEU A 307 29.54 -13.64 7.60
N ASP A 308 30.78 -13.40 8.03
CA ASP A 308 31.15 -12.22 8.80
C ASP A 308 30.94 -10.94 7.98
N LEU A 309 31.36 -10.91 6.72
CA LEU A 309 31.11 -9.79 5.79
C LEU A 309 29.61 -9.57 5.56
N ALA A 310 28.84 -10.64 5.54
CA ALA A 310 27.39 -10.60 5.32
C ALA A 310 26.61 -10.08 6.53
N LEU A 311 27.10 -10.24 7.77
CA LEU A 311 26.31 -9.96 8.97
C LEU A 311 26.92 -8.91 9.92
N ARG A 312 28.24 -8.71 9.90
CA ARG A 312 28.94 -7.79 10.81
C ARG A 312 28.50 -6.35 10.60
N ASP A 313 28.20 -5.67 11.72
CA ASP A 313 27.75 -4.28 11.77
C ASP A 313 26.45 -4.00 10.99
N LYS A 314 25.76 -5.03 10.50
CA LYS A 314 24.47 -4.93 9.81
C LYS A 314 23.30 -5.12 10.76
N ALA A 315 22.16 -4.50 10.43
CA ALA A 315 20.90 -4.84 11.07
C ALA A 315 20.36 -6.11 10.40
N VAL A 316 20.33 -7.19 11.16
CA VAL A 316 19.94 -8.52 10.71
C VAL A 316 18.46 -8.72 11.00
N PHE A 317 17.65 -8.82 9.97
CA PHE A 317 16.25 -9.19 10.09
C PHE A 317 16.13 -10.71 10.05
N VAL A 318 15.40 -11.31 10.98
CA VAL A 318 15.20 -12.76 11.08
C VAL A 318 13.73 -13.05 10.92
N GLY A 319 13.38 -13.87 9.92
CA GLY A 319 11.97 -14.19 9.63
C GLY A 319 11.81 -15.44 8.76
N VAL A 320 10.57 -15.89 8.62
CA VAL A 320 10.23 -17.11 7.87
C VAL A 320 9.96 -16.79 6.41
N THR A 321 10.61 -17.51 5.51
CA THR A 321 10.39 -17.41 4.05
C THR A 321 10.08 -18.75 3.38
N ALA A 322 10.17 -19.86 4.13
CA ALA A 322 9.83 -21.21 3.69
C ALA A 322 8.39 -21.33 3.15
N THR A 323 8.24 -22.12 2.09
CA THR A 323 7.01 -22.20 1.32
C THR A 323 5.87 -22.75 2.20
N GLY A 324 4.75 -22.01 2.26
CA GLY A 324 3.56 -22.42 3.02
C GLY A 324 3.62 -22.19 4.54
N LEU A 325 4.70 -21.61 5.06
CA LEU A 325 4.87 -21.32 6.50
C LEU A 325 4.70 -19.84 6.87
N HIS A 326 4.58 -18.94 5.89
CA HIS A 326 4.37 -17.50 6.13
C HIS A 326 3.23 -16.93 5.29
N GLY A 327 2.64 -15.85 5.80
CA GLY A 327 1.67 -15.04 5.08
C GLY A 327 2.36 -14.22 4.01
N GLN A 328 2.35 -14.73 2.78
CA GLN A 328 2.84 -14.00 1.62
C GLN A 328 1.98 -12.76 1.36
N SER A 329 2.64 -11.61 1.34
CA SER A 329 1.98 -10.32 1.12
C SER A 329 2.14 -9.83 -0.32
N THR A 330 1.17 -9.03 -0.77
CA THR A 330 1.22 -8.38 -2.08
C THR A 330 1.55 -6.91 -1.91
N LEU A 331 2.60 -6.45 -2.59
CA LEU A 331 2.94 -5.03 -2.73
C LEU A 331 2.61 -4.57 -4.16
N PRO A 332 2.49 -3.27 -4.43
CA PRO A 332 2.33 -2.78 -5.80
C PRO A 332 3.42 -3.30 -6.75
N GLY A 333 3.02 -4.16 -7.70
CA GLY A 333 3.92 -4.76 -8.69
C GLY A 333 4.83 -5.89 -8.17
N GLN A 334 4.68 -6.33 -6.92
CA GLN A 334 5.43 -7.45 -6.35
C GLN A 334 4.50 -8.43 -5.64
N LEU A 335 4.67 -9.73 -5.91
CA LEU A 335 3.88 -10.80 -5.33
C LEU A 335 4.74 -11.59 -4.34
N ALA A 336 4.09 -12.27 -3.39
CA ALA A 336 4.74 -13.21 -2.50
C ALA A 336 5.86 -12.62 -1.61
N VAL A 337 5.72 -11.35 -1.20
CA VAL A 337 6.73 -10.67 -0.37
C VAL A 337 6.61 -11.13 1.09
N PRO A 338 7.69 -11.63 1.72
CA PRO A 338 7.68 -11.99 3.13
C PRO A 338 7.45 -10.78 4.05
N GLY A 339 6.73 -10.97 5.16
CA GLY A 339 6.44 -9.90 6.14
C GLY A 339 7.70 -9.21 6.68
N VAL A 340 8.72 -10.01 7.00
CA VAL A 340 10.03 -9.55 7.47
C VAL A 340 10.70 -8.56 6.49
N GLU A 341 10.52 -8.75 5.19
CA GLU A 341 11.07 -7.85 4.18
C GLU A 341 10.33 -6.50 4.16
N ILE A 342 9.02 -6.50 4.40
CA ILE A 342 8.22 -5.27 4.54
C ILE A 342 8.72 -4.45 5.74
N HIS A 343 9.06 -5.10 6.86
CA HIS A 343 9.64 -4.43 8.03
C HIS A 343 11.02 -3.83 7.76
N ALA A 344 11.91 -4.57 7.10
CA ALA A 344 13.24 -4.08 6.70
C ALA A 344 13.14 -2.88 5.76
N PHE A 345 12.25 -2.97 4.78
CA PHE A 345 12.00 -1.92 3.81
C PHE A 345 11.37 -0.67 4.46
N ALA A 346 10.41 -0.84 5.37
CA ALA A 346 9.84 0.26 6.13
C ALA A 346 10.91 0.98 6.97
N MET A 347 11.81 0.24 7.61
CA MET A 347 12.94 0.83 8.33
C MET A 347 13.87 1.64 7.40
N ASP A 348 14.14 1.14 6.18
CA ASP A 348 14.92 1.87 5.19
C ASP A 348 14.22 3.16 4.70
N ASN A 349 12.91 3.12 4.45
CA ASN A 349 12.14 4.34 4.13
C ASN A 349 12.18 5.35 5.28
N LEU A 350 12.02 4.88 6.51
CA LEU A 350 12.00 5.71 7.71
C LEU A 350 13.32 6.46 7.90
N ARG A 351 14.44 5.74 7.90
CA ARG A 351 15.77 6.32 8.14
C ARG A 351 16.24 7.25 7.03
N SER A 352 15.79 6.99 5.80
CA SER A 352 16.14 7.79 4.62
C SER A 352 15.17 8.92 4.33
N GLY A 353 14.04 8.98 5.05
CA GLY A 353 12.96 9.93 4.80
C GLY A 353 12.23 9.70 3.47
N ARG A 354 12.40 8.53 2.83
CA ARG A 354 11.80 8.18 1.53
C ARG A 354 10.37 7.64 1.66
N VAL A 355 9.54 8.32 2.44
CA VAL A 355 8.12 8.00 2.54
C VAL A 355 7.32 8.83 1.54
N LEU A 356 6.23 8.27 1.02
CA LEU A 356 5.32 8.98 0.15
C LEU A 356 4.16 9.54 0.97
N ARG A 357 3.88 10.84 0.77
CA ARG A 357 2.82 11.58 1.48
C ARG A 357 1.61 11.73 0.58
N SER A 358 0.44 11.50 1.15
CA SER A 358 -0.84 11.67 0.45
C SER A 358 -1.81 12.60 1.15
N THR A 359 -1.62 12.88 2.45
CA THR A 359 -2.52 13.74 3.23
C THR A 359 -2.01 15.18 3.35
N GLY A 360 -2.80 16.02 4.02
CA GLY A 360 -2.44 17.41 4.35
C GLY A 360 -2.12 18.23 3.11
N ARG A 361 -0.87 18.71 3.02
CA ARG A 361 -0.42 19.57 1.91
C ARG A 361 -0.43 18.86 0.56
N ALA A 362 -0.18 17.55 0.51
CA ALA A 362 -0.24 16.79 -0.74
C ALA A 362 -1.69 16.74 -1.26
N ALA A 363 -2.63 16.35 -0.40
CA ALA A 363 -4.05 16.35 -0.70
C ALA A 363 -4.57 17.74 -1.14
N LEU A 364 -4.23 18.81 -0.40
CA LEU A 364 -4.62 20.18 -0.75
C LEU A 364 -4.06 20.61 -2.11
N THR A 365 -2.83 20.22 -2.42
CA THR A 365 -2.21 20.51 -3.72
C THR A 365 -2.98 19.83 -4.84
N GLY A 366 -3.42 18.58 -4.66
CA GLY A 366 -4.29 17.90 -5.63
C GLY A 366 -5.62 18.63 -5.89
N VAL A 367 -6.25 19.19 -4.84
CA VAL A 367 -7.48 19.99 -4.97
C VAL A 367 -7.23 21.28 -5.75
N VAL A 368 -6.18 22.03 -5.37
CA VAL A 368 -5.83 23.30 -6.01
C VAL A 368 -5.43 23.08 -7.46
N GLU A 369 -4.62 22.07 -7.74
CA GLU A 369 -4.17 21.69 -9.07
C GLU A 369 -5.36 21.31 -9.96
N THR A 370 -6.27 20.48 -9.46
CA THR A 370 -7.53 20.13 -10.17
C THR A 370 -8.33 21.38 -10.49
N ALA A 371 -8.50 22.30 -9.53
CA ALA A 371 -9.23 23.55 -9.74
C ALA A 371 -8.57 24.42 -10.82
N VAL A 372 -7.24 24.54 -10.82
CA VAL A 372 -6.47 25.32 -11.80
C VAL A 372 -6.63 24.73 -13.20
N VAL A 373 -6.48 23.41 -13.35
CA VAL A 373 -6.62 22.73 -14.64
C VAL A 373 -8.01 22.94 -15.24
N LEU A 374 -9.07 22.81 -14.43
CA LEU A 374 -10.45 23.01 -14.88
C LEU A 374 -10.74 24.48 -15.19
N ALA A 375 -10.26 25.42 -14.37
CA ALA A 375 -10.41 26.85 -14.62
C ALA A 375 -9.69 27.27 -15.92
N LEU A 376 -8.50 26.73 -16.18
CA LEU A 376 -7.76 26.99 -17.42
C LEU A 376 -8.51 26.49 -18.65
N LEU A 377 -9.13 25.30 -18.61
CA LEU A 377 -9.95 24.81 -19.71
C LEU A 377 -11.18 25.71 -19.94
N LEU A 378 -11.90 26.05 -18.86
CA LEU A 378 -13.08 26.92 -18.92
C LEU A 378 -12.76 28.35 -19.40
N TRP A 379 -11.54 28.85 -19.15
CA TRP A 379 -11.09 30.14 -19.64
C TRP A 379 -10.62 30.08 -21.11
N ARG A 380 -9.82 29.07 -21.47
CA ARG A 380 -9.26 28.96 -22.83
C ARG A 380 -10.28 28.50 -23.88
N ARG A 381 -11.36 27.82 -23.48
CA ARG A 381 -12.43 27.40 -24.42
C ARG A 381 -13.03 28.56 -25.20
N GLY A 382 -13.12 29.76 -24.61
CA GLY A 382 -13.65 30.95 -25.28
C GLY A 382 -12.84 31.37 -26.52
N ARG A 383 -11.58 30.90 -26.61
CA ARG A 383 -10.70 31.13 -27.76
C ARG A 383 -10.76 30.00 -28.80
N ALA A 384 -11.36 28.86 -28.47
CA ALA A 384 -11.41 27.69 -29.34
C ALA A 384 -12.58 27.80 -30.35
N ARG A 385 -12.26 27.97 -31.64
CA ARG A 385 -13.28 28.07 -32.70
C ARG A 385 -13.87 26.73 -33.15
N THR A 386 -13.16 25.62 -32.92
CA THR A 386 -13.58 24.27 -33.33
C THR A 386 -13.58 23.29 -32.15
N MET A 387 -14.30 22.17 -32.28
CA MET A 387 -14.25 21.08 -31.30
C MET A 387 -12.83 20.52 -31.17
N GLY A 388 -12.13 20.35 -32.29
CA GLY A 388 -10.74 19.89 -32.29
C GLY A 388 -9.82 20.77 -31.46
N ALA A 389 -10.04 22.09 -31.45
CA ALA A 389 -9.27 23.00 -30.61
C ALA A 389 -9.57 22.83 -29.10
N VAL A 390 -10.81 22.55 -28.73
CA VAL A 390 -11.18 22.27 -27.32
C VAL A 390 -10.57 20.95 -26.87
N VAL A 391 -10.70 19.90 -27.69
CA VAL A 391 -10.11 18.58 -27.41
C VAL A 391 -8.59 18.69 -27.32
N GLY A 392 -7.95 19.42 -28.23
CA GLY A 392 -6.50 19.67 -28.18
C GLY A 392 -6.06 20.42 -26.93
N GLN A 393 -6.84 21.41 -26.46
CA GLN A 393 -6.57 22.10 -25.19
C GLN A 393 -6.72 21.16 -23.99
N ALA A 394 -7.77 20.34 -23.96
CA ALA A 394 -7.99 19.38 -22.88
C ALA A 394 -6.91 18.28 -22.86
N ALA A 395 -6.49 17.77 -24.01
CA ALA A 395 -5.41 16.82 -24.13
C ALA A 395 -4.07 17.41 -23.64
N LEU A 396 -3.77 18.66 -24.00
CA LEU A 396 -2.58 19.35 -23.51
C LEU A 396 -2.61 19.53 -21.99
N LEU A 397 -3.76 19.93 -21.43
CA LEU A 397 -3.93 20.07 -19.99
C LEU A 397 -3.85 18.73 -19.27
N LEU A 398 -4.36 17.65 -19.86
CA LEU A 398 -4.22 16.30 -19.33
C LEU A 398 -2.75 15.87 -19.26
N VAL A 399 -1.98 16.10 -20.33
CA VAL A 399 -0.53 15.80 -20.33
C VAL A 399 0.18 16.61 -19.25
N ALA A 400 -0.12 17.91 -19.14
CA ALA A 400 0.47 18.77 -18.11
C ALA A 400 0.11 18.32 -16.69
N HIS A 401 -1.15 17.96 -16.46
CA HIS A 401 -1.67 17.43 -15.19
C HIS A 401 -0.95 16.13 -14.79
N THR A 402 -0.87 15.16 -15.71
CA THR A 402 -0.17 13.89 -15.46
C THR A 402 1.33 14.10 -15.24
N ALA A 403 1.98 14.96 -16.03
CA ALA A 403 3.39 15.26 -15.88
C ALA A 403 3.70 15.96 -14.54
N PHE A 404 2.86 16.90 -14.12
CA PHE A 404 3.01 17.59 -12.84
C PHE A 404 2.78 16.65 -11.66
N GLY A 405 1.75 15.80 -11.70
CA GLY A 405 1.52 14.77 -10.69
C GLY A 405 2.67 13.75 -10.62
N GLY A 406 3.21 13.33 -11.77
CA GLY A 406 4.38 12.47 -11.83
C GLY A 406 5.64 13.12 -11.25
N TRP A 407 5.87 14.40 -11.52
CA TRP A 407 6.97 15.18 -10.93
C TRP A 407 6.84 15.30 -9.41
N LEU A 408 5.64 15.62 -8.91
CA LEU A 408 5.36 15.66 -7.47
C LEU A 408 5.63 14.30 -6.81
N LEU A 409 5.26 13.20 -7.45
CA LEU A 409 5.49 11.85 -6.94
C LEU A 409 6.99 11.50 -6.93
N ALA A 410 7.71 11.78 -8.02
CA ALA A 410 9.10 11.35 -8.21
C ALA A 410 10.11 12.17 -7.40
N ASP A 411 9.98 13.50 -7.41
CA ASP A 411 10.98 14.40 -6.82
C ASP A 411 10.59 14.88 -5.42
N ILE A 412 9.29 15.06 -5.16
CA ILE A 412 8.78 15.62 -3.90
C ILE A 412 8.21 14.53 -2.98
N GLY A 413 7.87 13.35 -3.52
CA GLY A 413 7.22 12.27 -2.78
C GLY A 413 5.76 12.54 -2.42
N TRP A 414 5.08 13.42 -3.17
CA TRP A 414 3.67 13.76 -2.95
C TRP A 414 2.79 12.99 -3.92
N VAL A 415 1.83 12.25 -3.37
CA VAL A 415 0.85 11.47 -4.13
C VAL A 415 -0.44 12.28 -4.20
N VAL A 416 -0.68 12.89 -5.36
CA VAL A 416 -1.90 13.66 -5.64
C VAL A 416 -2.89 12.84 -6.47
N PRO A 417 -4.20 12.98 -6.24
CA PRO A 417 -5.21 12.28 -7.04
C PRO A 417 -5.25 12.82 -8.48
N LEU A 418 -5.21 11.94 -9.47
CA LEU A 418 -5.23 12.30 -10.89
C LEU A 418 -6.63 12.19 -11.50
N LEU A 419 -7.42 11.19 -11.08
CA LEU A 419 -8.76 10.95 -11.64
C LEU A 419 -9.73 12.13 -11.49
N PRO A 420 -9.76 12.91 -10.39
CA PRO A 420 -10.63 14.08 -10.30
C PRO A 420 -10.41 15.09 -11.44
N GLY A 421 -9.15 15.37 -11.77
CA GLY A 421 -8.76 16.23 -12.90
C GLY A 421 -9.17 15.63 -14.24
N VAL A 422 -8.89 14.34 -14.45
CA VAL A 422 -9.25 13.60 -15.67
C VAL A 422 -10.76 13.60 -15.92
N VAL A 423 -11.55 13.26 -14.90
CA VAL A 423 -13.02 13.21 -14.98
C VAL A 423 -13.58 14.61 -15.22
N GLY A 424 -13.09 15.62 -14.51
CA GLY A 424 -13.53 17.00 -14.71
C GLY A 424 -13.24 17.50 -16.14
N LEU A 425 -12.03 17.24 -16.67
CA LEU A 425 -11.67 17.57 -18.05
C LEU A 425 -12.60 16.86 -19.04
N ALA A 426 -12.83 15.55 -18.86
CA ALA A 426 -13.72 14.77 -19.72
C ALA A 426 -15.16 15.32 -19.71
N LEU A 427 -15.73 15.58 -18.53
CA LEU A 427 -17.09 16.11 -18.42
C LEU A 427 -17.24 17.52 -19.00
N VAL A 428 -16.26 18.40 -18.78
CA VAL A 428 -16.27 19.76 -19.36
C VAL A 428 -16.17 19.70 -20.90
N THR A 429 -15.31 18.84 -21.44
CA THR A 429 -15.20 18.67 -22.91
C THR A 429 -16.47 18.07 -23.51
N LEU A 430 -17.10 17.10 -22.85
CA LEU A 430 -18.37 16.51 -23.27
C LEU A 430 -19.50 17.56 -23.26
N ALA A 431 -19.59 18.36 -22.20
CA ALA A 431 -20.56 19.45 -22.11
C ALA A 431 -20.37 20.49 -23.23
N GLU A 432 -19.13 20.80 -23.60
CA GLU A 432 -18.82 21.69 -24.72
C GLU A 432 -19.17 21.05 -26.08
N ALA A 433 -19.07 19.72 -26.19
CA ALA A 433 -19.52 19.00 -27.38
C ALA A 433 -21.02 19.06 -27.57
N VAL A 434 -21.80 18.83 -26.52
CA VAL A 434 -23.26 18.98 -26.53
C VAL A 434 -23.66 20.41 -26.87
N ALA A 435 -23.01 21.41 -26.26
CA ALA A 435 -23.30 22.81 -26.52
C ALA A 435 -23.17 23.19 -28.00
N ARG A 436 -22.09 22.75 -28.65
CA ARG A 436 -21.81 23.09 -30.05
C ARG A 436 -22.71 22.35 -31.02
N THR A 437 -23.10 21.10 -30.73
CA THR A 437 -24.06 20.38 -31.58
C THR A 437 -25.43 21.03 -31.51
N GLU A 438 -25.87 21.47 -30.34
CA GLU A 438 -27.09 22.26 -30.18
C GLU A 438 -27.02 23.59 -30.95
N ASP A 439 -25.93 24.34 -30.83
CA ASP A 439 -25.76 25.60 -31.55
C ASP A 439 -25.78 25.40 -33.07
N LEU A 440 -25.13 24.34 -33.57
CA LEU A 440 -25.19 23.95 -34.98
C LEU A 440 -26.61 23.57 -35.43
N GLN A 441 -27.36 22.84 -34.59
CA GLN A 441 -28.76 22.52 -34.88
C GLN A 441 -29.65 23.77 -34.91
N ARG A 442 -29.46 24.70 -33.97
CA ARG A 442 -30.18 25.99 -33.93
C ARG A 442 -29.86 26.84 -35.17
N GLN A 443 -28.60 26.91 -35.58
CA GLN A 443 -28.17 27.60 -36.81
C GLN A 443 -28.78 26.96 -38.06
N ARG A 444 -28.74 25.63 -38.20
CA ARG A 444 -29.38 24.90 -39.31
C ARG A 444 -30.89 25.15 -39.35
N GLY A 445 -31.57 25.14 -38.20
CA GLY A 445 -32.99 25.43 -38.10
C GLY A 445 -33.32 26.88 -38.47
N ALA A 446 -32.52 27.85 -38.04
CA ALA A 446 -32.66 29.25 -38.42
C ALA A 446 -32.46 29.46 -39.93
N LEU A 447 -31.45 28.80 -40.51
CA LEU A 447 -31.16 28.86 -41.94
C LEU A 447 -32.31 28.26 -42.77
N LYS A 448 -32.85 27.10 -42.37
CA LYS A 448 -34.05 26.51 -42.99
C LYS A 448 -35.26 27.45 -42.94
N ARG A 449 -35.48 28.16 -41.83
CA ARG A 449 -36.56 29.16 -41.70
C ARG A 449 -36.35 30.39 -42.59
N LEU A 450 -35.11 30.82 -42.82
CA LEU A 450 -34.79 31.92 -43.71
C LEU A 450 -35.01 31.55 -45.18
N PHE A 451 -34.56 30.37 -45.61
CA PHE A 451 -34.74 29.91 -47.00
C PHE A 451 -36.17 29.45 -47.32
N GLY A 452 -36.94 28.99 -46.33
CA GLY A 452 -38.38 28.71 -46.51
C GLY A 452 -39.25 29.95 -46.73
N ARG A 453 -38.68 31.17 -46.64
CA ARG A 453 -39.36 32.45 -46.93
C ARG A 453 -39.03 33.03 -48.31
N PHE A 454 -38.12 32.42 -49.07
CA PHE A 454 -37.89 32.82 -50.46
C PHE A 454 -38.78 31.94 -51.37
N PRO A 455 -39.74 32.51 -52.12
CA PRO A 455 -40.44 31.76 -53.15
C PRO A 455 -39.42 31.36 -54.21
N SER A 456 -39.41 30.08 -54.59
CA SER A 456 -38.75 29.64 -55.84
C SER A 456 -39.32 30.48 -56.99
N GLU A 457 -38.46 31.17 -57.74
CA GLU A 457 -38.84 31.96 -58.91
C GLU A 457 -39.81 31.16 -59.80
N ALA A 458 -40.90 31.83 -60.17
CA ALA A 458 -41.95 31.30 -61.01
C ALA A 458 -41.36 30.75 -62.32
N ALA A 459 -41.74 29.52 -62.66
CA ALA A 459 -41.50 28.95 -63.98
C ALA A 459 -42.09 29.87 -65.07
N VAL A 460 -41.23 30.36 -65.96
CA VAL A 460 -41.61 31.14 -67.14
C VAL A 460 -42.39 30.23 -68.10
N PRO A 461 -43.63 30.55 -68.52
CA PRO A 461 -44.35 29.78 -69.53
C PRO A 461 -43.77 30.08 -70.93
N PRO A 462 -43.73 29.10 -71.86
CA PRO A 462 -43.30 29.35 -73.23
C PRO A 462 -44.33 30.22 -73.98
N PRO A 463 -43.91 31.15 -74.85
CA PRO A 463 -44.81 32.03 -75.58
C PRO A 463 -45.51 31.26 -76.71
N GLY A 464 -46.83 31.44 -76.80
CA GLY A 464 -47.66 30.89 -77.86
C GLY A 464 -47.48 31.60 -79.20
N GLY A 465 -47.66 30.84 -80.28
CA GLY A 465 -47.92 31.32 -81.65
C GLY A 465 -48.98 30.44 -82.33
N PRO A 466 -49.82 30.97 -83.24
CA PRO A 466 -51.23 30.60 -83.31
C PRO A 466 -51.66 29.73 -84.52
N LYS A 467 -52.77 29.00 -84.28
CA LYS A 467 -53.91 28.62 -85.15
C LYS A 467 -53.66 28.09 -86.56
N ALA A 468 -54.19 26.89 -86.81
CA ALA A 468 -55.34 26.56 -87.68
C ALA A 468 -55.17 25.09 -88.12
N ALA A 469 -55.99 24.15 -87.66
CA ALA A 469 -57.32 23.80 -88.18
C ALA A 469 -57.23 22.41 -88.87
N GLU A 470 -58.26 21.60 -88.59
CA GLU A 470 -58.80 20.50 -89.39
C GLU A 470 -58.20 19.07 -89.34
N GLY A 471 -59.14 18.12 -89.18
CA GLY A 471 -59.12 16.74 -89.67
C GLY A 471 -58.60 15.71 -88.66
N GLU A 472 -59.44 14.89 -88.01
CA GLU A 472 -59.92 13.57 -88.51
C GLU A 472 -58.77 12.61 -88.90
N GLU A 473 -58.69 11.34 -88.54
CA GLU A 473 -59.48 10.39 -87.75
C GLU A 473 -58.62 9.09 -87.70
N SER A 474 -58.93 8.18 -86.76
CA SER A 474 -58.84 6.71 -86.97
C SER A 474 -57.50 5.94 -86.77
N SER A 475 -57.43 5.31 -85.59
CA SER A 475 -57.37 3.84 -85.40
C SER A 475 -56.04 3.07 -85.23
N ARG A 476 -56.13 2.15 -84.24
CA ARG A 476 -55.44 0.84 -84.06
C ARG A 476 -53.93 0.89 -83.70
N SER A 477 -53.37 0.07 -82.82
CA SER A 477 -53.83 -1.10 -82.05
C SER A 477 -52.71 -1.51 -81.07
N VAL A 478 -53.09 -1.96 -79.87
CA VAL A 478 -52.34 -2.76 -78.86
C VAL A 478 -51.88 -4.09 -79.52
N PRO A 479 -50.80 -4.83 -79.12
CA PRO A 479 -50.45 -5.30 -77.75
C PRO A 479 -48.94 -5.29 -77.43
N GLY A 480 -48.44 -5.56 -76.22
CA GLY A 480 -48.96 -6.14 -74.98
C GLY A 480 -47.86 -7.04 -74.37
N ASP A 481 -47.96 -7.27 -73.06
CA ASP A 481 -47.36 -8.39 -72.30
C ASP A 481 -45.81 -8.48 -72.17
N SER A 482 -45.18 -9.00 -71.11
CA SER A 482 -45.51 -9.21 -69.69
C SER A 482 -44.32 -9.89 -69.00
N ARG A 483 -44.41 -9.90 -67.65
CA ARG A 483 -43.92 -10.94 -66.70
C ARG A 483 -42.40 -11.00 -66.46
N ARG A 484 -41.95 -11.25 -65.23
CA ARG A 484 -42.64 -11.76 -64.03
C ARG A 484 -41.93 -11.29 -62.77
#